data_AF-A0A5D4KJH0-F1
#
_entry.id   AF-A0A5D4KJH0-F1
#
_cell.length_a   1.000
_cell.length_b   1.000
_cell.length_c   1.000
_cell.angle_alpha   90.00
_cell.angle_beta   90.00
_cell.angle_gamma   90.00
#
_symmetry.space_group_name_H-M   'P 1'
#
loop_
_entity.id
_entity.type
_entity.pdbx_description
1 polymer ?
#
loop_
_entity_poly.entity_id
_entity_poly.type
_entity_poly.pdbx_seq_one_letter_code
_entity_poly.pdbx_strand_id
1 'polypeptide(L)'
;MLLLAALLVGCNNAKTMEDAFYKEMNRLEDVDDYNLLKKVEKDNVILFNTYIEGDEQNNEQLIISYFKKGNKEWVLDKAAACYDEWSAYLGDKPYIWCGTLTEPAQDKVYVGDAEANIIEVEGSSKRVWYHLSENENEEIKVKLTDGTEEWLKKVKY
;
A
#
# COMPACT_ATOMS: atom_id res chain seq x y z
N MET A 1 38.31 -28.65 21.37
CA MET A 1 37.66 -28.65 20.04
C MET A 1 36.55 -27.59 20.10
N LEU A 2 36.85 -26.35 19.70
CA LEU A 2 35.87 -25.28 19.62
C LEU A 2 35.07 -25.48 18.32
N LEU A 3 33.79 -25.85 18.41
CA LEU A 3 32.86 -25.67 17.30
C LEU A 3 32.53 -24.18 17.21
N LEU A 4 33.13 -23.48 16.23
CA LEU A 4 32.55 -22.22 15.75
C LEU A 4 31.25 -22.59 15.03
N ALA A 5 30.11 -22.34 15.68
CA ALA A 5 28.84 -22.29 15.00
C ALA A 5 28.86 -21.05 14.09
N ALA A 6 29.18 -21.26 12.81
CA ALA A 6 28.97 -20.26 11.79
C ALA A 6 27.45 -20.07 11.64
N LEU A 7 26.90 -19.07 12.33
CA LEU A 7 25.63 -18.47 11.95
C LEU A 7 25.84 -17.82 10.58
N LEU A 8 25.69 -18.63 9.53
CA LEU A 8 25.39 -18.15 8.20
C LEU A 8 24.00 -17.53 8.27
N VAL A 9 23.89 -16.33 8.81
CA VAL A 9 22.81 -15.42 8.42
C VAL A 9 23.12 -15.09 6.97
N GLY A 10 22.77 -16.01 6.07
CA GLY A 10 22.91 -15.79 4.64
C GLY A 10 22.16 -14.50 4.34
N CYS A 11 22.83 -13.54 3.71
CA CYS A 11 22.15 -12.42 3.08
C CYS A 11 21.21 -12.99 2.01
N ASN A 12 20.00 -13.37 2.43
CA ASN A 12 18.96 -13.80 1.51
C ASN A 12 18.46 -12.53 0.82
N ASN A 13 18.94 -12.36 -0.41
CA ASN A 13 18.44 -11.38 -1.35
C ASN A 13 17.01 -11.78 -1.71
N ALA A 14 16.05 -10.88 -1.50
CA ALA A 14 14.62 -11.15 -1.73
C ALA A 14 14.39 -11.42 -3.23
N LYS A 15 13.97 -12.64 -3.58
CA LYS A 15 13.83 -13.07 -4.99
C LYS A 15 12.46 -12.73 -5.56
N THR A 16 11.47 -12.62 -4.68
CA THR A 16 10.12 -12.18 -5.01
C THR A 16 9.77 -10.88 -4.27
N MET A 17 8.74 -10.19 -4.75
CA MET A 17 8.17 -9.04 -4.06
C MET A 17 7.67 -9.42 -2.66
N GLU A 18 7.10 -10.61 -2.52
CA GLU A 18 6.62 -11.14 -1.25
C GLU A 18 7.77 -11.47 -0.28
N ASP A 19 8.91 -11.99 -0.78
CA ASP A 19 10.11 -12.17 0.05
C ASP A 19 10.59 -10.83 0.61
N ALA A 20 10.54 -9.77 -0.21
CA ALA A 20 10.94 -8.43 0.21
C ALA A 20 9.98 -7.90 1.28
N PHE A 21 8.68 -8.11 1.12
CA PHE A 21 7.69 -7.75 2.12
C PHE A 21 7.95 -8.43 3.46
N TYR A 22 8.05 -9.77 3.50
CA TYR A 22 8.29 -10.48 4.76
C TYR A 22 9.64 -10.11 5.39
N LYS A 23 10.67 -9.88 4.56
CA LYS A 23 11.97 -9.41 5.03
C LYS A 23 11.88 -8.04 5.71
N GLU A 24 11.08 -7.12 5.19
CA GLU A 24 10.88 -5.82 5.84
C GLU A 24 9.99 -5.91 7.08
N MET A 25 8.90 -6.67 7.04
CA MET A 25 8.04 -6.82 8.23
C MET A 25 8.81 -7.44 9.40
N ASN A 26 9.67 -8.43 9.15
CA ASN A 26 10.51 -9.04 10.18
C ASN A 26 11.60 -8.11 10.74
N ARG A 27 11.81 -6.92 10.16
CA ARG A 27 12.74 -5.90 10.66
C ARG A 27 12.05 -4.82 11.48
N LEU A 28 10.73 -4.73 11.43
CA LEU A 28 9.97 -3.76 12.20
C LEU A 28 9.80 -4.33 13.62
N GLU A 29 10.58 -3.79 14.57
CA GLU A 29 10.56 -4.26 15.96
C GLU A 29 9.25 -3.90 16.70
N ASP A 30 8.54 -2.87 16.22
CA ASP A 30 7.32 -2.33 16.83
C ASP A 30 6.03 -2.94 16.22
N VAL A 31 6.14 -3.92 15.32
CA VAL A 31 4.99 -4.60 14.72
C VAL A 31 4.89 -6.01 15.29
N ASP A 32 3.80 -6.29 16.02
CA ASP A 32 3.58 -7.59 16.64
C ASP A 32 3.06 -8.64 15.65
N ASP A 33 2.19 -8.24 14.73
CA ASP A 33 1.67 -9.11 13.67
C ASP A 33 1.31 -8.30 12.41
N TYR A 34 1.14 -8.98 11.28
CA TYR A 34 0.74 -8.37 10.03
C TYR A 34 -0.05 -9.35 9.15
N ASN A 35 -0.96 -8.81 8.34
CA ASN A 35 -1.69 -9.61 7.36
C ASN A 35 -1.48 -9.07 5.94
N LEU A 36 -0.94 -9.93 5.08
CA LEU A 36 -0.86 -9.65 3.64
C LEU A 36 -2.25 -9.89 3.03
N LEU A 37 -2.90 -8.82 2.60
CA LEU A 37 -4.28 -8.85 2.09
C LEU A 37 -4.33 -9.08 0.57
N LYS A 38 -3.46 -8.40 -0.18
CA LYS A 38 -3.43 -8.52 -1.64
C LYS A 38 -2.06 -8.22 -2.24
N LYS A 39 -1.72 -8.95 -3.29
CA LYS A 39 -0.61 -8.61 -4.19
C LYS A 39 -1.15 -8.21 -5.56
N VAL A 40 -0.65 -7.11 -6.10
CA VAL A 40 -0.93 -6.64 -7.46
C VAL A 40 0.37 -6.62 -8.25
N GLU A 41 0.71 -7.78 -8.82
CA GLU A 41 2.00 -8.02 -9.51
C GLU A 41 2.25 -7.05 -10.68
N LYS A 42 1.21 -6.66 -11.41
CA LYS A 42 1.34 -5.72 -12.56
C LYS A 42 1.87 -4.35 -12.16
N ASP A 43 1.58 -3.92 -10.93
CA ASP A 43 1.90 -2.59 -10.42
C ASP A 43 3.01 -2.66 -9.35
N ASN A 44 3.53 -3.86 -9.06
CA ASN A 44 4.50 -4.14 -8.01
C ASN A 44 4.05 -3.65 -6.63
N VAL A 45 2.78 -3.91 -6.29
CA VAL A 45 2.16 -3.40 -5.07
C VAL A 45 1.68 -4.53 -4.15
N ILE A 46 1.81 -4.32 -2.83
CA ILE A 46 1.20 -5.14 -1.79
C ILE A 46 0.33 -4.28 -0.88
N LEU A 47 -0.91 -4.73 -0.68
CA LEU A 47 -1.83 -4.23 0.34
C LEU A 47 -1.75 -5.13 1.57
N PHE A 48 -1.57 -4.53 2.74
CA PHE A 48 -1.49 -5.23 4.03
C PHE A 48 -2.03 -4.35 5.16
N ASN A 49 -2.15 -4.92 6.34
CA ASN A 49 -2.29 -4.18 7.60
C ASN A 49 -1.32 -4.74 8.64
N THR A 50 -1.11 -3.98 9.71
CA THR A 50 -0.26 -4.34 10.83
C THR A 50 -1.08 -4.34 12.10
N TYR A 51 -0.62 -5.10 13.08
CA TYR A 51 -1.15 -5.14 14.43
C TYR A 51 -0.01 -4.85 15.41
N ILE A 52 -0.29 -3.98 16.37
CA ILE A 52 0.59 -3.50 17.43
C ILE A 52 -0.22 -3.59 18.74
N GLU A 53 0.25 -4.36 19.70
CA GLU A 53 -0.42 -4.57 20.97
C GLU A 53 -0.57 -3.22 21.72
N GLY A 54 -1.81 -2.87 22.03
CA GLY A 54 -2.14 -1.60 22.71
C GLY A 54 -2.34 -0.39 21.78
N ASP A 55 -2.25 -0.54 20.46
CA ASP A 55 -2.50 0.53 19.48
C ASP A 55 -3.74 0.24 18.61
N GLU A 56 -4.91 0.16 19.25
CA GLU A 56 -6.19 -0.14 18.57
C GLU A 56 -6.50 0.85 17.42
N GLN A 57 -5.99 2.08 17.49
CA GLN A 57 -6.24 3.09 16.47
C GLN A 57 -5.55 2.74 15.14
N ASN A 58 -4.37 2.12 15.18
CA ASN A 58 -3.60 1.80 13.98
C ASN A 58 -3.74 0.33 13.53
N ASN A 59 -4.28 -0.55 14.37
CA ASN A 59 -4.36 -2.00 14.14
C ASN A 59 -5.24 -2.48 12.97
N GLU A 60 -5.95 -1.58 12.30
CA GLU A 60 -6.71 -1.88 11.09
C GLU A 60 -6.34 -0.98 9.91
N GLN A 61 -5.28 -0.19 10.05
CA GLN A 61 -4.88 0.74 9.02
C GLN A 61 -4.42 -0.04 7.77
N LEU A 62 -5.06 0.25 6.65
CA LEU A 62 -4.74 -0.36 5.37
C LEU A 62 -3.55 0.37 4.76
N ILE A 63 -2.47 -0.37 4.53
CA ILE A 63 -1.20 0.15 4.04
C ILE A 63 -0.94 -0.45 2.67
N ILE A 64 -0.65 0.43 1.71
CA ILE A 64 -0.21 0.04 0.39
C ILE A 64 1.29 0.28 0.25
N SER A 65 1.99 -0.71 -0.26
CA SER A 65 3.44 -0.67 -0.46
C SER A 65 3.80 -0.88 -1.91
N TYR A 66 4.75 -0.10 -2.40
CA TYR A 66 5.31 -0.22 -3.74
C TYR A 66 6.73 -0.78 -3.67
N PHE A 67 7.01 -1.74 -4.53
CA PHE A 67 8.30 -2.43 -4.59
C PHE A 67 9.00 -2.16 -5.91
N LYS A 68 10.32 -2.01 -5.83
CA LYS A 68 11.18 -1.92 -7.01
C LYS A 68 11.91 -3.24 -7.19
N LYS A 69 11.89 -3.74 -8.43
CA LYS A 69 12.74 -4.85 -8.85
C LYS A 69 14.10 -4.31 -9.27
N GLY A 70 15.11 -4.49 -8.43
CA GLY A 70 16.51 -4.28 -8.80
C GLY A 70 17.04 -5.43 -9.65
N ASN A 71 18.31 -5.32 -10.05
CA ASN A 71 18.96 -6.33 -10.90
C ASN A 71 19.05 -7.73 -10.25
N LYS A 72 18.99 -7.83 -8.92
CA LYS A 72 19.23 -9.09 -8.19
C LYS A 72 18.26 -9.38 -7.06
N GLU A 73 17.47 -8.38 -6.66
CA GLU A 73 16.54 -8.47 -5.55
C GLU A 73 15.38 -7.48 -5.69
N TRP A 74 14.28 -7.81 -5.04
CA TRP A 74 13.19 -6.90 -4.78
C TRP A 74 13.46 -6.12 -3.50
N VAL A 75 13.08 -4.85 -3.49
CA VAL A 75 13.15 -4.00 -2.31
C VAL A 75 11.84 -3.25 -2.13
N LEU A 76 11.42 -3.10 -0.88
CA LEU A 76 10.39 -2.13 -0.54
C LEU A 76 10.94 -0.73 -0.86
N ASP A 77 10.24 0.02 -1.70
CA ASP A 77 10.63 1.38 -2.05
C ASP A 77 9.92 2.39 -1.16
N LYS A 78 8.60 2.22 -0.97
CA LYS A 78 7.78 3.09 -0.13
C LYS A 78 6.47 2.42 0.28
N ALA A 79 5.88 2.94 1.34
CA ALA A 79 4.56 2.56 1.81
C ALA A 79 3.75 3.82 2.16
N ALA A 80 2.44 3.74 1.94
CA ALA A 80 1.49 4.79 2.28
C ALA A 80 0.31 4.16 3.01
N ALA A 81 -0.09 4.79 4.11
CA ALA A 81 -1.34 4.45 4.77
C ALA A 81 -2.52 5.12 4.06
N CYS A 82 -3.62 4.38 3.90
CA CYS A 82 -4.79 4.82 3.15
C CYS A 82 -5.95 5.13 4.09
N TYR A 83 -6.38 6.40 4.13
CA TYR A 83 -7.48 6.89 4.96
C TYR A 83 -8.81 7.00 4.18
N ASP A 84 -9.91 7.26 4.90
CA ASP A 84 -11.32 7.31 4.42
C ASP A 84 -11.63 8.32 3.30
N GLU A 85 -10.71 9.22 2.98
CA GLU A 85 -10.82 10.13 1.84
C GLU A 85 -9.72 9.81 0.83
N TRP A 86 -8.55 10.39 1.07
CA TRP A 86 -7.35 10.20 0.29
C TRP A 86 -6.13 10.47 1.16
N SER A 87 -4.99 9.97 0.71
CA SER A 87 -3.69 10.07 1.35
C SER A 87 -2.65 10.05 0.25
N ALA A 88 -1.52 10.69 0.48
CA ALA A 88 -0.43 10.72 -0.47
C ALA A 88 0.91 10.53 0.21
N TYR A 89 1.75 9.66 -0.35
CA TYR A 89 3.18 9.65 -0.06
C TYR A 89 3.93 10.37 -1.17
N LEU A 90 4.37 11.61 -0.88
CA LEU A 90 4.98 12.55 -1.84
C LEU A 90 6.52 12.54 -1.85
N GLY A 91 7.16 11.39 -1.56
CA GLY A 91 8.62 11.25 -1.62
C GLY A 91 9.17 11.19 -3.05
N ASP A 92 10.16 10.33 -3.32
CA ASP A 92 10.58 10.12 -4.71
C ASP A 92 9.45 9.56 -5.57
N LYS A 93 9.55 9.69 -6.89
CA LYS A 93 8.54 9.15 -7.81
C LYS A 93 8.65 7.61 -7.97
N PRO A 94 7.55 6.91 -8.31
CA PRO A 94 6.18 7.42 -8.40
C PRO A 94 5.59 7.72 -7.01
N TYR A 95 4.77 8.75 -6.89
CA TYR A 95 3.97 9.04 -5.72
C TYR A 95 2.86 7.99 -5.56
N ILE A 96 2.53 7.63 -4.31
CA ILE A 96 1.36 6.80 -4.05
C ILE A 96 0.22 7.71 -3.59
N TRP A 97 -0.86 7.74 -4.37
CA TRP A 97 -2.16 8.23 -3.95
C TRP A 97 -3.01 7.04 -3.55
N CYS A 98 -3.66 7.07 -2.39
CA CYS A 98 -4.60 6.02 -2.01
C CYS A 98 -5.65 6.50 -1.02
N GLY A 99 -6.68 5.69 -0.82
CA GLY A 99 -7.70 5.91 0.19
C GLY A 99 -8.62 4.70 0.29
N THR A 100 -9.58 4.75 1.21
CA THR A 100 -10.59 3.70 1.40
C THR A 100 -11.94 4.14 0.84
N LEU A 101 -12.69 3.18 0.30
CA LEU A 101 -14.10 3.32 -0.05
C LEU A 101 -14.91 2.43 0.91
N THR A 102 -15.74 3.05 1.73
CA THR A 102 -16.56 2.38 2.73
C THR A 102 -18.03 2.32 2.32
N GLU A 103 -18.46 3.17 1.40
CA GLU A 103 -19.83 3.22 0.91
C GLU A 103 -20.01 2.39 -0.36
N PRO A 104 -21.02 1.49 -0.45
CA PRO A 104 -21.29 0.71 -1.66
C PRO A 104 -21.61 1.57 -2.89
N ALA A 105 -22.08 2.81 -2.69
CA ALA A 105 -22.42 3.72 -3.78
C ALA A 105 -21.18 4.26 -4.52
N GLN A 106 -19.99 4.20 -3.93
CA GLN A 106 -18.76 4.67 -4.57
C GLN A 106 -18.27 3.61 -5.57
N ASP A 107 -18.37 3.86 -6.87
CA ASP A 107 -18.05 2.88 -7.92
C ASP A 107 -16.57 2.97 -8.36
N LYS A 108 -16.14 4.18 -8.71
CA LYS A 108 -14.80 4.42 -9.29
C LYS A 108 -14.11 5.60 -8.61
N VAL A 109 -12.79 5.60 -8.66
CA VAL A 109 -11.98 6.76 -8.28
C VAL A 109 -11.12 7.18 -9.46
N TYR A 110 -11.02 8.48 -9.68
CA TYR A 110 -10.16 9.10 -10.67
C TYR A 110 -9.12 9.97 -9.98
N VAL A 111 -7.86 9.81 -10.38
CA VAL A 111 -6.72 10.63 -9.96
C VAL A 111 -6.18 11.32 -11.19
N GLY A 112 -6.35 12.64 -11.26
CA GLY A 112 -6.26 13.40 -12.50
C GLY A 112 -7.28 12.86 -13.52
N ASP A 113 -6.79 12.50 -14.70
CA ASP A 113 -7.60 11.89 -15.78
C ASP A 113 -7.55 10.35 -15.77
N ALA A 114 -6.85 9.73 -14.82
CA ALA A 114 -6.65 8.28 -14.76
C ALA A 114 -7.62 7.61 -13.77
N GLU A 115 -8.21 6.48 -14.16
CA GLU A 115 -8.96 5.62 -13.24
C GLU A 115 -7.97 4.93 -12.28
N ALA A 116 -8.21 5.06 -10.98
CA ALA A 116 -7.45 4.39 -9.94
C ALA A 116 -7.75 2.90 -9.91
N ASN A 117 -6.78 2.11 -9.45
CA ASN A 117 -7.03 0.69 -9.16
C ASN A 117 -7.85 0.58 -7.87
N ILE A 118 -8.80 -0.35 -7.82
CA ILE A 118 -9.56 -0.68 -6.61
C ILE A 118 -9.26 -2.13 -6.21
N ILE A 119 -8.98 -2.34 -4.92
CA ILE A 119 -8.76 -3.65 -4.29
C ILE A 119 -9.88 -3.87 -3.28
N GLU A 120 -10.61 -4.99 -3.42
CA GLU A 120 -11.54 -5.45 -2.40
C GLU A 120 -10.79 -6.12 -1.24
N VAL A 121 -11.12 -5.76 0.00
CA VAL A 121 -10.55 -6.38 1.19
C VAL A 121 -11.42 -7.55 1.60
N GLU A 122 -10.90 -8.76 1.43
CA GLU A 122 -11.63 -10.01 1.68
C GLU A 122 -12.20 -10.07 3.11
N GLY A 123 -13.45 -10.52 3.24
CA GLY A 123 -14.15 -10.59 4.53
C GLY A 123 -14.67 -9.24 5.05
N SER A 124 -14.56 -8.15 4.29
CA SER A 124 -15.07 -6.83 4.67
C SER A 124 -15.79 -6.12 3.52
N SER A 125 -16.54 -5.06 3.83
CA SER A 125 -17.09 -4.14 2.83
C SER A 125 -16.10 -3.03 2.44
N LYS A 126 -14.93 -2.96 3.09
CA LYS A 126 -13.91 -1.96 2.80
C LYS A 126 -13.25 -2.27 1.46
N ARG A 127 -13.05 -1.25 0.64
CA ARG A 127 -12.24 -1.32 -0.58
C ARG A 127 -11.14 -0.28 -0.49
N VAL A 128 -9.99 -0.56 -1.08
CA VAL A 128 -8.86 0.38 -1.14
C VAL A 128 -8.68 0.81 -2.58
N TRP A 129 -8.68 2.10 -2.83
CA TRP A 129 -8.29 2.63 -4.13
C TRP A 129 -6.85 3.14 -4.08
N TYR A 130 -6.12 3.03 -5.19
CA TYR A 130 -4.78 3.60 -5.30
C TYR A 130 -4.39 3.97 -6.74
N HIS A 131 -3.44 4.90 -6.84
CA HIS A 131 -2.84 5.32 -8.08
C HIS A 131 -1.36 5.67 -7.88
N LEU A 132 -0.51 5.18 -8.78
CA LEU A 132 0.92 5.52 -8.83
C LEU A 132 1.10 6.66 -9.84
N SER A 133 1.50 7.84 -9.38
CA SER A 133 1.59 9.04 -10.24
C SER A 133 3.00 9.64 -10.26
N GLU A 134 3.35 10.27 -11.38
CA GLU A 134 4.51 11.14 -11.49
C GLU A 134 4.21 12.60 -11.10
N ASN A 135 2.96 12.93 -10.77
CA ASN A 135 2.50 14.26 -10.38
C ASN A 135 2.13 14.29 -8.88
N GLU A 136 2.73 15.25 -8.16
CA GLU A 136 2.53 15.43 -6.71
C GLU A 136 1.27 16.23 -6.37
N ASN A 137 0.62 16.81 -7.37
CA ASN A 137 -0.58 17.59 -7.19
C ASN A 137 -1.69 17.09 -8.10
N GLU A 138 -2.30 15.97 -7.69
CA GLU A 138 -3.41 15.38 -8.42
C GLU A 138 -4.74 15.85 -7.90
N GLU A 139 -5.67 15.95 -8.82
CA GLU A 139 -7.08 16.14 -8.56
C GLU A 139 -7.73 14.78 -8.31
N ILE A 140 -8.65 14.63 -7.34
CA ILE A 140 -9.23 13.32 -6.99
C ILE A 140 -10.75 13.39 -6.97
N LYS A 141 -11.39 12.54 -7.78
CA LYS A 141 -12.85 12.41 -7.89
C LYS A 141 -13.28 10.98 -7.59
N VAL A 142 -14.39 10.83 -6.90
CA VAL A 142 -15.11 9.57 -6.80
C VAL A 142 -16.35 9.67 -7.69
N LYS A 143 -16.61 8.62 -8.46
CA LYS A 143 -17.83 8.47 -9.26
C LYS A 143 -18.75 7.48 -8.57
N LEU A 144 -19.97 7.90 -8.31
CA LEU A 144 -21.00 7.09 -7.67
C LEU A 144 -21.70 6.19 -8.70
N THR A 145 -22.41 5.17 -8.22
CA THR A 145 -23.15 4.20 -9.04
C THR A 145 -24.30 4.83 -9.83
N ASP A 146 -24.83 5.97 -9.39
CA ASP A 146 -25.83 6.76 -10.13
C ASP A 146 -25.21 7.64 -11.23
N GLY A 147 -23.88 7.63 -11.34
CA GLY A 147 -23.11 8.37 -12.32
C GLY A 147 -22.69 9.78 -11.88
N THR A 148 -23.10 10.24 -10.69
CA THR A 148 -22.65 11.52 -10.13
C THR A 148 -21.18 11.46 -9.72
N GLU A 149 -20.55 12.63 -9.65
CA GLU A 149 -19.13 12.76 -9.28
C GLU A 149 -18.97 13.68 -8.07
N GLU A 150 -18.16 13.24 -7.11
CA GLU A 150 -17.83 14.00 -5.91
C GLU A 150 -16.32 14.20 -5.79
N TRP A 151 -15.94 15.33 -5.20
CA TRP A 151 -14.55 15.74 -5.05
C TRP A 151 -13.99 15.26 -3.72
N LEU A 152 -13.00 14.37 -3.75
CA LEU A 152 -12.21 14.03 -2.56
C LEU A 152 -11.05 15.02 -2.37
N LYS A 153 -10.42 15.46 -3.48
CA LYS A 153 -9.38 16.49 -3.48
C LYS A 153 -9.53 17.40 -4.69
N LYS A 154 -9.56 18.71 -4.45
CA LYS A 154 -9.44 19.72 -5.51
C LYS A 154 -8.01 20.24 -5.58
N VAL A 155 -7.51 20.50 -6.78
CA VAL A 155 -6.24 21.23 -6.94
C VAL A 155 -6.50 22.70 -6.62
N LYS A 156 -5.71 23.27 -5.69
CA LYS A 156 -5.67 24.72 -5.48
C LYS A 156 -4.72 25.31 -6.51
N TYR A 157 -5.23 26.23 -7.32
CA TYR A 157 -4.48 27.06 -8.26
C TYR A 157 -3.95 28.32 -7.58
#